data_AF-A0A1H0N630-F1
#
_entry.id   AF-A0A1H0N630-F1
#
_cell.length_a   1.000
_cell.length_b   1.000
_cell.length_c   1.000
_cell.angle_alpha   90.00
_cell.angle_beta   90.00
_cell.angle_gamma   90.00
#
_symmetry.space_group_name_H-M   'P 1'
#
loop_
_entity.id
_entity.type
_entity.pdbx_description
1 polymer ?
#
loop_
_entity_poly.entity_id
_entity_poly.type
_entity_poly.pdbx_seq_one_letter_code
_entity_poly.pdbx_strand_id
1 'polypeptide(L)'
;MVMILMAVTLMSALLSCDDNVLPEHAGEPEPGTALRVLAERYAPVVWLAKGDKNGPGDASRAAEGASLWLHDLCDGVPSNTQIADRVELPRLGGREEAYSAASCSAVVGGLQSDKHTAAGDGRGFYLDFDDSSRAGDPGTAPLYWQAVVDGNRTAIVYWLFYPYNDFVNDHEGDWERVAVQFRDGRPEPVGVTFWKHNEPECFAWWGELEVDGDRPVVYSASGSHGSYPWMGTYDAFVADKINDVATKGTRWAGRPRSVVDEPWWGYRGRWGYQAGAPGSDGPHGPYPGRDTSTLGGEGCARPDKAAPEVFRGSWRSPAPVVQPTSEKTYHVEMTITEPDGDVVGETRYPGLGCRGVLRFSRSDPSTLVVTEHIVEQGTTRCVVDGSITLRPDGDGLRWEYSEGGASHVVATADLVRP
;
A
#
# COMPACT_ATOMS: atom_id res chain seq x y z
N MET A 1 18.74 63.27 58.95
CA MET A 1 19.44 62.04 59.37
C MET A 1 18.70 60.89 58.71
N VAL A 2 19.13 60.22 57.65
CA VAL A 2 20.46 59.94 57.10
C VAL A 2 20.49 60.33 55.61
N MET A 3 21.67 60.72 55.16
CA MET A 3 21.97 61.38 53.89
C MET A 3 22.39 60.37 52.81
N ILE A 4 21.92 60.61 51.56
CA ILE A 4 22.70 60.60 50.29
C ILE A 4 23.09 59.20 49.73
N LEU A 5 23.07 58.85 48.43
CA LEU A 5 23.42 59.56 47.18
C LEU A 5 22.70 58.88 45.98
N MET A 6 21.89 59.62 45.21
CA MET A 6 21.58 59.27 43.82
C MET A 6 22.69 59.87 42.96
N ALA A 7 23.53 59.02 42.36
CA ALA A 7 24.45 59.43 41.31
C ALA A 7 23.92 58.91 39.97
N VAL A 8 23.45 59.85 39.16
CA VAL A 8 23.26 59.65 37.71
C VAL A 8 24.63 59.77 37.07
N THR A 9 25.14 58.68 36.51
CA THR A 9 26.26 58.72 35.57
C THR A 9 25.79 58.20 34.22
N LEU A 10 25.58 59.15 33.30
CA LEU A 10 25.70 58.95 31.86
C LEU A 10 27.05 58.28 31.60
N MET A 11 27.06 57.10 30.99
CA MET A 11 28.27 56.55 30.40
C MET A 11 28.02 56.25 28.93
N SER A 12 28.69 57.06 28.13
CA SER A 12 28.75 57.08 26.69
C SER A 12 29.16 55.72 26.14
N ALA A 13 28.56 55.38 24.99
CA ALA A 13 28.92 54.25 24.16
C ALA A 13 30.43 54.21 23.89
N LEU A 14 31.07 53.12 24.30
CA LEU A 14 32.27 52.62 23.66
C LEU A 14 31.89 51.28 23.04
N LEU A 15 31.86 51.27 21.71
CA LEU A 15 31.79 50.05 20.92
C LEU A 15 32.96 49.16 21.33
N SER A 16 32.66 48.05 22.01
CA SER A 16 33.49 46.86 21.97
C SER A 16 32.86 45.96 20.92
N CYS A 17 33.47 45.90 19.74
CA CYS A 17 33.23 44.82 18.80
C CYS A 17 33.77 43.53 19.43
N ASP A 18 32.91 42.81 20.14
CA ASP A 18 33.06 41.36 20.26
C ASP A 18 31.99 40.74 19.37
N ASP A 19 32.41 40.50 18.12
CA ASP A 19 31.69 39.64 17.19
C ASP A 19 31.76 38.19 17.70
N ASN A 20 30.60 37.52 17.65
CA ASN A 20 30.38 36.07 17.84
C ASN A 20 30.06 35.58 19.26
N VAL A 21 28.83 35.86 19.70
CA VAL A 21 28.04 34.79 20.33
C VAL A 21 26.92 34.45 19.35
N LEU A 22 27.20 33.48 18.47
CA LEU A 22 26.14 32.79 17.73
C LEU A 22 25.20 32.15 18.76
N PRO A 23 23.87 32.20 18.57
CA PRO A 23 22.95 31.49 19.45
C PRO A 23 23.33 30.01 19.42
N GLU A 24 23.53 29.48 20.62
CA GLU A 24 23.77 28.07 20.93
C GLU A 24 22.88 27.20 20.03
N HIS A 25 23.52 26.34 19.23
CA HIS A 25 22.84 25.38 18.37
C HIS A 25 21.75 24.67 19.19
N ALA A 26 20.49 24.80 18.77
CA ALA A 26 19.44 23.91 19.23
C ALA A 26 19.95 22.48 18.98
N GLY A 27 20.25 21.75 20.07
CA GLY A 27 20.82 20.42 19.98
C GLY A 27 19.98 19.56 19.05
N GLU A 28 20.64 18.77 18.20
CA GLU A 28 19.95 17.82 17.35
C GLU A 28 19.04 16.94 18.23
N PRO A 29 17.77 16.74 17.85
CA PRO A 29 16.86 15.92 18.64
C PRO A 29 17.43 14.51 18.77
N GLU A 30 17.35 13.94 19.97
CA GLU A 30 17.69 12.53 20.23
C GLU A 30 17.06 11.63 19.15
N PRO A 31 17.74 10.59 18.65
CA PRO A 31 17.26 9.80 17.51
C PRO A 31 15.80 9.31 17.65
N GLY A 32 15.39 8.91 18.86
CA GLY A 32 14.00 8.52 19.12
C GLY A 32 12.98 9.67 18.98
N THR A 33 13.38 10.90 19.35
CA THR A 33 12.55 12.10 19.18
C THR A 33 12.45 12.49 17.70
N ALA A 34 13.56 12.42 16.95
CA ALA A 34 13.57 12.70 15.52
C ALA A 34 12.67 11.73 14.74
N LEU A 35 12.75 10.43 15.04
CA LEU A 35 11.91 9.40 14.43
C LEU A 35 10.42 9.59 14.74
N ARG A 36 10.09 10.00 15.97
CA ARG A 36 8.72 10.33 16.35
C ARG A 36 8.18 11.51 15.56
N VAL A 37 8.98 12.56 15.35
CA VAL A 37 8.59 13.72 14.53
C VAL A 37 8.29 13.30 13.09
N LEU A 38 9.14 12.44 12.50
CA LEU A 38 8.88 11.90 11.16
C LEU A 38 7.60 11.04 11.14
N ALA A 39 7.41 10.20 12.15
CA ALA A 39 6.24 9.34 12.26
C ALA A 39 4.93 10.13 12.41
N GLU A 40 4.94 11.22 13.16
CA GLU A 40 3.78 12.09 13.34
C GLU A 40 3.49 12.93 12.08
N ARG A 41 4.53 13.41 11.41
CA ARG A 41 4.42 14.26 10.22
C ARG A 41 3.96 13.50 8.97
N TYR A 42 4.49 12.30 8.76
CA TYR A 42 4.31 11.51 7.54
C TYR A 42 3.32 10.34 7.71
N ALA A 43 2.55 10.30 8.80
CA ALA A 43 1.54 9.25 9.00
C ALA A 43 0.56 9.21 7.82
N PRO A 44 0.27 8.05 7.21
CA PRO A 44 -0.56 8.00 6.01
C PRO A 44 -1.99 8.50 6.28
N VAL A 45 -2.64 9.01 5.24
CA VAL A 45 -4.10 9.11 5.17
C VAL A 45 -4.59 7.95 4.34
N VAL A 46 -5.43 7.11 4.92
CA VAL A 46 -5.95 5.90 4.25
C VAL A 46 -7.37 6.18 3.76
N TRP A 47 -7.65 5.87 2.50
CA TRP A 47 -9.01 5.74 1.99
C TRP A 47 -9.39 4.27 1.96
N LEU A 48 -10.39 3.91 2.76
CA LEU A 48 -11.03 2.60 2.66
C LEU A 48 -11.89 2.58 1.40
N ALA A 49 -11.94 1.42 0.74
CA ALA A 49 -12.78 1.24 -0.43
C ALA A 49 -14.24 1.60 -0.13
N LYS A 50 -14.92 2.16 -1.15
CA LYS A 50 -16.32 2.54 -1.04
C LYS A 50 -17.19 1.31 -0.78
N GLY A 51 -17.95 1.36 0.31
CA GLY A 51 -18.86 0.28 0.68
C GLY A 51 -18.23 -0.82 1.54
N ASP A 52 -16.95 -0.68 1.88
CA ASP A 52 -16.33 -1.54 2.88
C ASP A 52 -17.04 -1.38 4.23
N LYS A 53 -17.34 -2.52 4.86
CA LYS A 53 -18.10 -2.60 6.12
C LYS A 53 -17.20 -2.79 7.32
N ASN A 54 -15.97 -3.28 7.13
CA ASN A 54 -15.04 -3.60 8.19
C ASN A 54 -13.90 -2.58 8.16
N GLY A 55 -14.05 -1.53 8.96
CA GLY A 55 -13.08 -0.47 9.06
C GLY A 55 -11.90 -0.82 9.96
N PRO A 56 -10.92 0.10 10.06
CA PRO A 56 -9.80 -0.04 10.96
C PRO A 56 -10.26 0.02 12.42
N GLY A 57 -9.48 -0.57 13.32
CA GLY A 57 -9.79 -0.63 14.74
C GLY A 57 -8.63 -0.21 15.65
N ASP A 58 -8.95 0.02 16.92
CA ASP A 58 -7.93 0.08 17.97
C ASP A 58 -7.61 -1.35 18.44
N ALA A 59 -6.44 -1.86 18.04
CA ALA A 59 -5.90 -3.15 18.42
C ALA A 59 -5.90 -3.40 19.94
N SER A 60 -5.64 -2.38 20.76
CA SER A 60 -5.69 -2.51 22.23
C SER A 60 -7.11 -2.79 22.70
N ARG A 61 -8.09 -2.05 22.17
CA ARG A 61 -9.52 -2.25 22.49
C ARG A 61 -10.03 -3.61 21.98
N ALA A 62 -9.63 -4.01 20.77
CA ALA A 62 -10.01 -5.30 20.20
C ALA A 62 -9.44 -6.44 21.04
N ALA A 63 -8.15 -6.38 21.41
CA ALA A 63 -7.50 -7.38 22.24
C ALA A 63 -8.10 -7.44 23.66
N GLU A 64 -8.37 -6.31 24.34
CA GLU A 64 -9.03 -6.29 25.66
C GLU A 64 -10.43 -6.93 25.65
N GLY A 65 -11.14 -6.81 24.53
CA GLY A 65 -12.44 -7.45 24.32
C GLY A 65 -12.36 -8.93 23.95
N ALA A 66 -11.18 -9.40 23.54
CA ALA A 66 -10.95 -10.77 23.07
C ALA A 66 -10.82 -11.75 24.23
N SER A 67 -11.12 -13.01 23.94
CA SER A 67 -10.65 -14.12 24.76
C SER A 67 -9.30 -14.64 24.24
N LEU A 68 -8.48 -15.20 25.12
CA LEU A 68 -7.19 -15.77 24.77
C LEU A 68 -7.28 -17.29 24.76
N TRP A 69 -6.84 -17.90 23.67
CA TRP A 69 -6.84 -19.34 23.49
C TRP A 69 -5.45 -19.85 23.18
N LEU A 70 -5.24 -21.13 23.47
CA LEU A 70 -4.10 -21.91 23.02
C LEU A 70 -4.60 -22.98 22.06
N HIS A 71 -4.12 -22.93 20.82
CA HIS A 71 -4.17 -24.05 19.89
C HIS A 71 -2.98 -24.96 20.16
N ASP A 72 -3.24 -26.22 20.51
CA ASP A 72 -2.22 -27.25 20.71
C ASP A 72 -2.52 -28.50 19.85
N LEU A 73 -1.52 -29.37 19.70
CA LEU A 73 -1.64 -30.65 19.00
C LEU A 73 -1.32 -31.80 19.96
N CYS A 74 -2.36 -32.43 20.49
CA CYS A 74 -2.25 -33.54 21.43
C CYS A 74 -2.34 -34.86 20.65
N ASP A 75 -1.25 -35.61 20.58
CA ASP A 75 -1.16 -36.85 19.79
C ASP A 75 -1.60 -36.68 18.31
N GLY A 76 -1.32 -35.50 17.74
CA GLY A 76 -1.73 -35.14 16.38
C GLY A 76 -3.19 -34.68 16.25
N VAL A 77 -3.93 -34.58 17.35
CA VAL A 77 -5.30 -34.08 17.40
C VAL A 77 -5.29 -32.61 17.88
N PRO A 78 -5.88 -31.69 17.09
CA PRO A 78 -6.07 -30.31 17.53
C PRO A 78 -6.87 -30.21 18.83
N SER A 79 -6.36 -29.40 19.77
CA SER A 79 -7.03 -29.06 21.01
C SER A 79 -6.95 -27.55 21.21
N ASN A 80 -8.11 -26.92 21.40
CA ASN A 80 -8.19 -25.49 21.73
C ASN A 80 -8.56 -25.35 23.21
N THR A 81 -7.67 -24.73 23.98
CA THR A 81 -7.89 -24.47 25.41
C THR A 81 -8.01 -22.97 25.63
N GLN A 82 -9.10 -22.53 26.24
CA GLN A 82 -9.24 -21.14 26.65
C GLN A 82 -8.32 -20.86 27.85
N ILE A 83 -7.47 -19.85 27.71
CA ILE A 83 -6.50 -19.42 28.71
C ILE A 83 -7.04 -18.26 29.54
N ALA A 84 -7.77 -17.35 28.89
CA ALA A 84 -8.43 -16.23 29.56
C ALA A 84 -9.74 -15.91 28.85
N ASP A 85 -10.77 -15.58 29.64
CA ASP A 85 -12.05 -15.08 29.14
C ASP A 85 -11.92 -13.66 28.58
N ARG A 86 -11.04 -12.85 29.19
CA ARG A 86 -10.59 -11.56 28.66
C ARG A 86 -9.08 -11.39 28.79
N VAL A 87 -8.50 -10.67 27.83
CA VAL A 87 -7.06 -10.38 27.82
C VAL A 87 -6.71 -9.21 28.74
N GLU A 88 -5.64 -9.39 29.51
CA GLU A 88 -4.89 -8.34 30.18
C GLU A 88 -3.70 -7.95 29.29
N LEU A 89 -3.75 -6.78 28.64
CA LEU A 89 -2.77 -6.39 27.61
C LEU A 89 -1.31 -6.45 28.06
N PRO A 90 -0.91 -5.98 29.27
CA PRO A 90 0.49 -6.04 29.70
C PRO A 90 1.02 -7.47 29.82
N ARG A 91 0.15 -8.45 30.14
CA ARG A 91 0.51 -9.87 30.18
C ARG A 91 0.54 -10.48 28.78
N LEU A 92 -0.30 -10.02 27.85
CA LEU A 92 -0.33 -10.54 26.48
C LEU A 92 1.06 -10.45 25.82
N GLY A 93 1.71 -9.29 25.94
CA GLY A 93 3.04 -9.02 25.38
C GLY A 93 4.22 -9.33 26.30
N GLY A 94 3.98 -9.83 27.52
CA GLY A 94 5.06 -10.15 28.47
C GLY A 94 5.73 -8.93 29.11
N ARG A 95 5.07 -7.77 29.14
CA ARG A 95 5.51 -6.61 29.94
C ARG A 95 5.32 -6.86 31.44
N GLU A 96 4.27 -7.59 31.77
CA GLU A 96 4.09 -8.30 33.04
C GLU A 96 4.31 -9.80 32.84
N GLU A 97 3.97 -10.63 33.82
CA GLU A 97 4.09 -12.08 33.67
C GLU A 97 3.22 -12.58 32.51
N ALA A 98 3.90 -13.01 31.43
CA ALA A 98 3.26 -13.47 30.20
C ALA A 98 2.27 -14.60 30.48
N TYR A 99 1.19 -14.68 29.69
CA TYR A 99 0.32 -15.85 29.74
C TYR A 99 1.14 -17.10 29.42
N SER A 100 0.99 -18.11 30.26
CA SER A 100 1.67 -19.39 30.10
C SER A 100 0.68 -20.54 30.18
N ALA A 101 0.89 -21.57 29.38
CA ALA A 101 0.09 -22.77 29.38
C ALA A 101 0.99 -23.99 29.18
N ALA A 102 0.66 -25.09 29.86
CA ALA A 102 1.32 -26.36 29.60
C ALA A 102 0.89 -26.86 28.22
N SER A 103 1.86 -27.26 27.39
CA SER A 103 1.55 -28.02 26.19
C SER A 103 1.15 -29.44 26.60
N CYS A 104 0.18 -30.02 25.91
CA CYS A 104 -0.21 -31.42 26.11
C CYS A 104 0.83 -32.39 25.56
N SER A 105 1.74 -31.93 24.69
CA SER A 105 2.92 -32.70 24.26
C SER A 105 4.01 -32.57 25.31
N ALA A 106 4.39 -33.68 25.96
CA ALA A 106 5.50 -33.70 26.93
C ALA A 106 6.87 -33.28 26.32
N VAL A 107 7.00 -33.28 25.00
CA VAL A 107 8.20 -32.87 24.26
C VAL A 107 8.28 -31.35 24.12
N VAL A 108 7.12 -30.69 24.01
CA VAL A 108 7.03 -29.24 23.93
C VAL A 108 6.75 -28.74 25.34
N GLY A 109 7.75 -28.08 25.95
CA GLY A 109 7.62 -27.51 27.29
C GLY A 109 6.52 -26.44 27.38
N GLY A 110 6.44 -25.74 28.50
CA GLY A 110 5.47 -24.65 28.69
C GLY A 110 5.54 -23.62 27.56
N LEU A 111 4.37 -23.24 27.04
CA LEU A 111 4.19 -22.24 26.01
C LEU A 111 3.92 -20.89 26.65
N GLN A 112 4.38 -19.81 26.01
CA GLN A 112 4.15 -18.44 26.48
C GLN A 112 3.66 -17.54 25.33
N SER A 113 2.79 -16.58 25.64
CA SER A 113 2.18 -15.68 24.66
C SER A 113 3.17 -14.72 23.99
N ASP A 114 4.30 -14.44 24.64
CA ASP A 114 5.39 -13.56 24.17
C ASP A 114 6.52 -14.31 23.46
N LYS A 115 6.39 -15.63 23.30
CA LYS A 115 7.38 -16.49 22.63
C LYS A 115 6.81 -17.08 21.36
N HIS A 116 7.70 -17.31 20.39
CA HIS A 116 7.30 -18.05 19.19
C HIS A 116 7.08 -19.51 19.55
N THR A 117 5.86 -19.98 19.35
CA THR A 117 5.54 -21.41 19.31
C THR A 117 5.73 -21.90 17.87
N ALA A 118 6.98 -21.82 17.39
CA ALA A 118 7.34 -22.03 15.99
C ALA A 118 7.63 -23.50 15.64
N ALA A 119 6.70 -24.42 15.91
CA ALA A 119 6.84 -25.76 15.35
C ALA A 119 6.35 -25.85 13.89
N GLY A 120 5.78 -24.77 13.33
CA GLY A 120 5.27 -24.75 11.95
C GLY A 120 4.08 -25.69 11.73
N ASP A 121 3.57 -26.30 12.80
CA ASP A 121 2.50 -27.29 12.82
C ASP A 121 1.16 -26.70 13.26
N GLY A 122 1.07 -25.37 13.42
CA GLY A 122 -0.16 -24.66 13.78
C GLY A 122 -0.31 -24.34 15.27
N ARG A 123 0.56 -24.84 16.16
CA ARG A 123 0.48 -24.58 17.61
C ARG A 123 0.76 -23.14 18.00
N GLY A 124 0.00 -22.63 18.97
CA GLY A 124 0.26 -21.34 19.59
C GLY A 124 -0.95 -20.64 20.17
N PHE A 125 -0.66 -19.52 20.82
CA PHE A 125 -1.71 -18.64 21.34
C PHE A 125 -2.41 -17.92 20.18
N TYR A 126 -3.72 -17.73 20.30
CA TYR A 126 -4.49 -16.87 19.41
C TYR A 126 -5.56 -16.10 20.19
N LEU A 127 -5.90 -14.92 19.68
CA LEU A 127 -7.02 -14.11 20.16
C LEU A 127 -8.30 -14.54 19.45
N ASP A 128 -9.42 -14.55 20.15
CA ASP A 128 -10.76 -14.77 19.59
C ASP A 128 -11.59 -13.52 19.88
N PHE A 129 -11.88 -12.74 18.84
CA PHE A 129 -12.47 -11.40 18.98
C PHE A 129 -13.99 -11.47 19.14
N ASP A 130 -14.56 -10.48 19.83
CA ASP A 130 -16.03 -10.32 19.83
C ASP A 130 -16.48 -9.82 18.45
N ASP A 131 -17.49 -10.46 17.85
CA ASP A 131 -18.05 -10.10 16.55
C ASP A 131 -18.48 -8.63 16.45
N SER A 132 -18.85 -7.99 17.56
CA SER A 132 -19.18 -6.56 17.61
C SER A 132 -17.99 -5.65 17.32
N SER A 133 -16.76 -6.17 17.38
CA SER A 133 -15.54 -5.44 17.02
C SER A 133 -15.28 -5.38 15.52
N ARG A 134 -15.85 -6.31 14.72
CA ARG A 134 -15.53 -6.51 13.29
C ARG A 134 -15.65 -5.24 12.45
N ALA A 135 -16.67 -4.43 12.72
CA ALA A 135 -16.94 -3.21 11.95
C ALA A 135 -15.84 -2.13 12.08
N GLY A 136 -15.03 -2.17 13.14
CA GLY A 136 -14.04 -1.13 13.42
C GLY A 136 -14.65 0.25 13.71
N ASP A 137 -13.79 1.26 13.84
CA ASP A 137 -14.17 2.67 13.99
C ASP A 137 -13.08 3.58 13.41
N PRO A 138 -13.17 3.96 12.11
CA PRO A 138 -12.19 4.85 11.48
C PRO A 138 -12.09 6.24 12.10
N GLY A 139 -13.08 6.66 12.91
CA GLY A 139 -13.05 7.93 13.62
C GLY A 139 -12.11 7.93 14.83
N THR A 140 -11.84 6.76 15.41
CA THR A 140 -11.01 6.62 16.62
C THR A 140 -9.80 5.69 16.44
N ALA A 141 -9.79 4.87 15.39
CA ALA A 141 -8.73 3.92 15.11
C ALA A 141 -7.36 4.62 14.94
N PRO A 142 -6.32 4.21 15.68
CA PRO A 142 -4.96 4.72 15.54
C PRO A 142 -4.19 3.96 14.46
N LEU A 143 -3.09 4.56 14.02
CA LEU A 143 -2.06 3.88 13.24
C LEU A 143 -0.93 3.51 14.19
N TYR A 144 -0.23 2.39 13.97
CA TYR A 144 0.92 2.03 14.80
C TYR A 144 2.20 2.18 13.99
N TRP A 145 3.26 2.72 14.57
CA TRP A 145 4.51 2.91 13.84
C TRP A 145 5.71 2.29 14.54
N GLN A 146 6.66 1.82 13.74
CA GLN A 146 8.03 1.51 14.16
C GLN A 146 9.02 2.03 13.14
N ALA A 147 10.21 2.39 13.61
CA ALA A 147 11.30 2.78 12.73
C ALA A 147 12.17 1.58 12.37
N VAL A 148 12.60 1.53 11.10
CA VAL A 148 13.65 0.64 10.61
C VAL A 148 14.80 1.54 10.14
N VAL A 149 15.98 1.34 10.73
CA VAL A 149 17.19 2.11 10.39
C VAL A 149 18.25 1.12 9.95
N ASP A 150 18.71 1.24 8.70
CA ASP A 150 19.74 0.40 8.11
C ASP A 150 20.71 1.27 7.27
N GLY A 151 21.91 1.47 7.79
CA GLY A 151 22.91 2.35 7.18
C GLY A 151 22.38 3.77 6.97
N ASN A 152 22.28 4.20 5.72
CA ASN A 152 21.75 5.52 5.34
C ASN A 152 20.25 5.51 5.03
N ARG A 153 19.58 4.37 5.20
CA ARG A 153 18.14 4.24 4.98
C ARG A 153 17.42 4.31 6.32
N THR A 154 16.37 5.11 6.35
CA THR A 154 15.41 5.13 7.45
C THR A 154 14.04 4.92 6.88
N ALA A 155 13.24 4.07 7.48
CA ALA A 155 11.84 3.90 7.12
C ALA A 155 10.98 3.97 8.37
N ILE A 156 9.85 4.66 8.28
CA ILE A 156 8.79 4.56 9.28
C ILE A 156 7.74 3.62 8.71
N VAL A 157 7.67 2.42 9.29
CA VAL A 157 6.66 1.41 8.98
C VAL A 157 5.41 1.73 9.79
N TYR A 158 4.30 1.93 9.10
CA TYR A 158 2.98 2.09 9.69
C TYR A 158 2.19 0.79 9.53
N TRP A 159 1.78 0.22 10.65
CA TRP A 159 0.87 -0.90 10.75
C TRP A 159 -0.56 -0.39 10.85
N LEU A 160 -1.43 -1.03 10.07
CA LEU A 160 -2.85 -0.73 9.93
C LEU A 160 -3.60 -1.96 10.46
N PHE A 161 -4.43 -1.77 11.49
CA PHE A 161 -5.18 -2.86 12.08
C PHE A 161 -6.64 -2.81 11.69
N TYR A 162 -7.17 -3.93 11.22
CA TYR A 162 -8.61 -4.14 10.98
C TYR A 162 -9.07 -5.31 11.84
N PRO A 163 -10.16 -5.20 12.61
CA PRO A 163 -10.62 -6.31 13.45
C PRO A 163 -11.13 -7.51 12.64
N TYR A 164 -11.49 -7.33 11.37
CA TYR A 164 -11.99 -8.40 10.52
C TYR A 164 -11.66 -8.13 9.05
N ASN A 165 -11.21 -9.18 8.35
CA ASN A 165 -11.05 -9.25 6.91
C ASN A 165 -12.27 -10.00 6.33
N ASP A 166 -12.98 -9.38 5.38
CA ASP A 166 -14.18 -9.95 4.72
C ASP A 166 -13.92 -10.10 3.22
N PHE A 167 -12.83 -10.81 2.90
CA PHE A 167 -12.48 -11.20 1.54
C PHE A 167 -12.82 -12.67 1.27
N VAL A 168 -12.24 -13.25 0.22
CA VAL A 168 -12.45 -14.68 -0.12
C VAL A 168 -11.89 -15.63 0.95
N ASN A 169 -10.96 -15.14 1.76
CA ASN A 169 -10.30 -15.82 2.86
C ASN A 169 -10.60 -15.06 4.15
N ASP A 170 -11.88 -14.90 4.50
CA ASP A 170 -12.26 -14.10 5.67
C ASP A 170 -11.59 -14.60 6.95
N HIS A 171 -11.19 -13.66 7.80
CA HIS A 171 -10.53 -13.96 9.07
C HIS A 171 -10.67 -12.81 10.06
N GLU A 172 -10.66 -13.17 11.33
CA GLU A 172 -10.50 -12.21 12.42
C GLU A 172 -9.09 -11.64 12.45
N GLY A 173 -9.00 -10.35 12.76
CA GLY A 173 -7.76 -9.59 12.81
C GLY A 173 -7.09 -9.47 11.46
N ASP A 174 -6.61 -8.29 11.13
CA ASP A 174 -5.86 -8.07 9.91
C ASP A 174 -4.83 -6.99 10.15
N TRP A 175 -3.61 -7.26 9.71
CA TRP A 175 -2.46 -6.40 9.95
C TRP A 175 -1.78 -6.08 8.63
N GLU A 176 -2.18 -4.94 8.09
CA GLU A 176 -1.61 -4.37 6.88
C GLU A 176 -0.49 -3.39 7.21
N ARG A 177 0.33 -3.06 6.21
CA ARG A 177 1.42 -2.10 6.43
C ARG A 177 1.83 -1.33 5.18
N VAL A 178 2.33 -0.12 5.42
CA VAL A 178 3.07 0.71 4.46
C VAL A 178 4.28 1.31 5.14
N ALA A 179 5.30 1.72 4.37
CA ALA A 179 6.51 2.29 4.94
C ALA A 179 6.97 3.53 4.18
N VAL A 180 7.02 4.66 4.89
CA VAL A 180 7.56 5.91 4.34
C VAL A 180 9.08 5.84 4.49
N GLN A 181 9.80 5.96 3.38
CA GLN A 181 11.24 5.84 3.34
C GLN A 181 11.94 7.19 3.22
N PHE A 182 13.10 7.29 3.85
CA PHE A 182 13.99 8.45 3.90
C PHE A 182 15.42 7.98 3.58
N ARG A 183 16.27 8.91 3.11
CA ARG A 183 17.68 8.63 2.79
C ARG A 183 18.60 9.68 3.34
N ASP A 184 19.82 9.24 3.66
CA ASP A 184 20.95 10.09 4.04
C ASP A 184 20.64 11.03 5.23
N GLY A 185 19.84 10.54 6.17
CA GLY A 185 19.43 11.29 7.36
C GLY A 185 18.51 12.49 7.07
N ARG A 186 17.99 12.63 5.85
CA ARG A 186 17.13 13.75 5.45
C ARG A 186 15.69 13.53 5.89
N PRO A 187 14.98 14.60 6.31
CA PRO A 187 13.59 14.50 6.72
C PRO A 187 12.62 14.38 5.55
N GLU A 188 13.05 14.62 4.31
CA GLU A 188 12.19 14.47 3.13
C GLU A 188 12.08 12.99 2.70
N PRO A 189 10.86 12.48 2.49
CA PRO A 189 10.66 11.12 2.04
C PRO A 189 11.09 10.93 0.58
N VAL A 190 11.68 9.77 0.28
CA VAL A 190 11.98 9.35 -1.09
C VAL A 190 10.77 8.69 -1.77
N GLY A 191 9.90 8.07 -0.99
CA GLY A 191 8.75 7.33 -1.47
C GLY A 191 8.16 6.43 -0.40
N VAL A 192 7.25 5.56 -0.82
CA VAL A 192 6.50 4.67 0.07
C VAL A 192 6.54 3.25 -0.47
N THR A 193 6.81 2.30 0.43
CA THR A 193 6.66 0.87 0.19
C THR A 193 5.25 0.43 0.56
N PHE A 194 4.64 -0.39 -0.28
CA PHE A 194 3.32 -0.95 -0.10
C PHE A 194 3.39 -2.47 -0.07
N TRP A 195 2.68 -3.06 0.88
CA TRP A 195 2.47 -4.51 0.96
C TRP A 195 1.01 -4.83 0.70
N LYS A 196 0.80 -6.02 0.18
CA LYS A 196 -0.52 -6.62 0.01
C LYS A 196 -0.38 -8.12 0.13
N HIS A 197 -1.33 -8.76 0.80
CA HIS A 197 -1.37 -10.22 0.92
C HIS A 197 0.00 -10.77 1.36
N ASN A 198 0.38 -11.95 0.85
CA ASN A 198 1.72 -12.52 1.00
C ASN A 198 2.59 -12.31 -0.25
N GLU A 199 2.36 -11.21 -0.98
CA GLU A 199 3.12 -10.88 -2.18
C GLU A 199 4.37 -10.04 -1.88
N PRO A 200 5.37 -10.01 -2.80
CA PRO A 200 6.45 -9.05 -2.72
C PRO A 200 5.94 -7.62 -2.62
N GLU A 201 6.63 -6.81 -1.82
CA GLU A 201 6.32 -5.39 -1.74
C GLU A 201 6.59 -4.66 -3.07
N CYS A 202 5.92 -3.53 -3.24
CA CYS A 202 6.23 -2.61 -4.33
C CYS A 202 6.58 -1.23 -3.79
N PHE A 203 7.26 -0.42 -4.60
CA PHE A 203 7.68 0.93 -4.25
C PHE A 203 7.08 1.98 -5.19
N ALA A 204 6.61 3.09 -4.61
CA ALA A 204 6.17 4.26 -5.35
C ALA A 204 6.96 5.50 -4.91
N TRP A 205 7.46 6.26 -5.88
CA TRP A 205 8.20 7.49 -5.62
C TRP A 205 7.31 8.56 -4.99
N TRP A 206 7.85 9.40 -4.11
CA TRP A 206 7.06 10.43 -3.43
C TRP A 206 6.30 11.35 -4.39
N GLY A 207 6.95 11.78 -5.48
CA GLY A 207 6.35 12.66 -6.50
C GLY A 207 5.24 12.02 -7.34
N GLU A 208 4.98 10.73 -7.14
CA GLU A 208 3.96 9.96 -7.86
C GLU A 208 2.69 9.70 -7.04
N LEU A 209 2.75 10.00 -5.74
CA LEU A 209 1.68 9.73 -4.79
C LEU A 209 0.77 10.94 -4.64
N GLU A 210 -0.51 10.68 -4.37
CA GLU A 210 -1.37 11.71 -3.78
C GLU A 210 -0.89 11.99 -2.35
N VAL A 211 -0.85 13.28 -1.97
CA VAL A 211 -0.46 13.73 -0.63
C VAL A 211 -1.54 14.63 -0.04
N ASP A 212 -1.81 14.47 1.25
CA ASP A 212 -2.69 15.33 2.06
C ASP A 212 -1.82 16.10 3.05
N GLY A 213 -1.40 17.31 2.65
CA GLY A 213 -0.32 18.04 3.32
C GLY A 213 1.00 17.30 3.16
N ASP A 214 1.63 16.93 4.27
CA ASP A 214 2.86 16.11 4.29
C ASP A 214 2.56 14.60 4.33
N ARG A 215 1.30 14.17 4.34
CA ARG A 215 0.92 12.78 4.57
C ARG A 215 0.69 12.06 3.25
N PRO A 216 1.32 10.89 2.99
CA PRO A 216 1.02 10.13 1.80
C PRO A 216 -0.40 9.55 1.87
N VAL A 217 -1.10 9.55 0.74
CA VAL A 217 -2.39 8.89 0.63
C VAL A 217 -2.20 7.42 0.27
N VAL A 218 -2.93 6.55 0.96
CA VAL A 218 -2.96 5.10 0.77
C VAL A 218 -4.40 4.69 0.48
N TYR A 219 -4.59 3.73 -0.41
CA TYR A 219 -5.88 3.15 -0.73
C TYR A 219 -5.94 1.72 -0.24
N SER A 220 -6.88 1.42 0.66
CA SER A 220 -7.11 0.09 1.20
C SER A 220 -8.19 -0.61 0.38
N ALA A 221 -7.90 -1.80 -0.14
CA ALA A 221 -8.83 -2.57 -0.95
C ALA A 221 -10.02 -3.10 -0.13
N SER A 222 -11.16 -3.25 -0.79
CA SER A 222 -12.40 -3.69 -0.14
C SER A 222 -12.27 -5.11 0.40
N GLY A 223 -12.53 -5.30 1.70
CA GLY A 223 -12.59 -6.60 2.36
C GLY A 223 -11.22 -7.21 2.68
N SER A 224 -10.28 -7.17 1.74
CA SER A 224 -8.92 -7.70 1.90
C SER A 224 -7.95 -6.76 2.63
N HIS A 225 -8.28 -5.46 2.63
CA HIS A 225 -7.48 -4.36 3.18
C HIS A 225 -6.11 -4.09 2.55
N GLY A 226 -5.69 -4.86 1.54
CA GLY A 226 -4.42 -4.67 0.83
C GLY A 226 -4.13 -3.20 0.53
N SER A 227 -2.89 -2.78 0.77
CA SER A 227 -2.50 -1.36 0.72
C SER A 227 -1.95 -0.97 -0.64
N TYR A 228 -2.54 0.03 -1.27
CA TYR A 228 -2.19 0.48 -2.63
C TYR A 228 -1.87 1.97 -2.72
N PRO A 229 -0.95 2.36 -3.61
CA PRO A 229 -0.62 3.78 -3.87
C PRO A 229 -1.69 4.55 -4.66
N TRP A 230 -2.49 3.85 -5.46
CA TRP A 230 -3.50 4.46 -6.34
C TRP A 230 -4.83 3.72 -6.23
N MET A 231 -5.90 4.37 -6.69
CA MET A 231 -7.17 3.68 -6.89
C MET A 231 -7.08 2.75 -8.09
N GLY A 232 -7.82 1.65 -8.04
CA GLY A 232 -8.00 0.78 -9.19
C GLY A 232 -8.36 -0.64 -8.80
N THR A 233 -8.27 -1.51 -9.81
CA THR A 233 -8.42 -2.95 -9.66
C THR A 233 -7.04 -3.58 -9.79
N TYR A 234 -6.70 -4.44 -8.84
CA TYR A 234 -5.41 -5.10 -8.74
C TYR A 234 -5.60 -6.60 -8.65
N ASP A 235 -4.69 -7.38 -9.22
CA ASP A 235 -4.69 -8.83 -9.01
C ASP A 235 -4.34 -9.09 -7.53
N ALA A 236 -5.19 -9.86 -6.85
CA ALA A 236 -4.97 -10.33 -5.47
C ALA A 236 -4.56 -11.82 -5.46
N PHE A 237 -5.21 -12.64 -6.30
CA PHE A 237 -4.82 -14.02 -6.56
C PHE A 237 -4.92 -14.32 -8.06
N VAL A 238 -3.79 -14.22 -8.77
CA VAL A 238 -3.71 -14.34 -10.23
C VAL A 238 -4.29 -15.68 -10.73
N ALA A 239 -3.95 -16.78 -10.06
CA ALA A 239 -4.41 -18.12 -10.46
C ALA A 239 -5.94 -18.26 -10.40
N ASP A 240 -6.55 -17.58 -9.42
CA ASP A 240 -7.98 -17.68 -9.14
C ASP A 240 -8.79 -16.52 -9.73
N LYS A 241 -8.12 -15.57 -10.41
CA LYS A 241 -8.72 -14.36 -11.00
C LYS A 241 -9.49 -13.52 -9.98
N ILE A 242 -8.96 -13.46 -8.77
CA ILE A 242 -9.54 -12.70 -7.67
C ILE A 242 -8.82 -11.36 -7.61
N ASN A 243 -9.62 -10.29 -7.56
CA ASN A 243 -9.12 -8.93 -7.64
C ASN A 243 -9.40 -8.15 -6.36
N ASP A 244 -8.43 -7.34 -5.99
CA ASP A 244 -8.61 -6.24 -5.06
C ASP A 244 -9.18 -5.03 -5.78
N VAL A 245 -10.05 -4.30 -5.08
CA VAL A 245 -10.64 -3.05 -5.57
C VAL A 245 -10.41 -1.96 -4.55
N ALA A 246 -9.53 -1.03 -4.88
CA ALA A 246 -9.15 0.10 -4.04
C ALA A 246 -9.79 1.39 -4.58
N THR A 247 -10.62 2.04 -3.77
CA THR A 247 -11.38 3.24 -4.18
C THR A 247 -11.45 4.27 -3.05
N LYS A 248 -11.91 5.49 -3.37
CA LYS A 248 -12.06 6.59 -2.40
C LYS A 248 -13.41 6.52 -1.68
N GLY A 249 -13.48 5.71 -0.62
CA GLY A 249 -14.65 5.56 0.25
C GLY A 249 -14.53 6.34 1.55
N THR A 250 -14.34 5.64 2.65
CA THR A 250 -14.24 6.25 4.00
C THR A 250 -12.81 6.72 4.25
N ARG A 251 -12.65 7.99 4.64
CA ARG A 251 -11.34 8.54 5.01
C ARG A 251 -10.97 8.12 6.43
N TRP A 252 -9.77 7.58 6.60
CA TRP A 252 -9.15 7.28 7.88
C TRP A 252 -7.81 8.01 7.99
N ALA A 253 -7.67 8.80 9.05
CA ALA A 253 -6.44 9.55 9.32
C ALA A 253 -6.07 9.39 10.80
N GLY A 254 -5.84 8.14 11.19
CA GLY A 254 -5.57 7.76 12.57
C GLY A 254 -4.38 8.50 13.19
N ARG A 255 -4.43 8.68 14.50
CA ARG A 255 -3.30 9.21 15.27
C ARG A 255 -2.19 8.14 15.30
N PRO A 256 -0.95 8.45 14.89
CA PRO A 256 0.14 7.50 14.98
C PRO A 256 0.54 7.27 16.45
N ARG A 257 0.62 6.01 16.87
CA ARG A 257 1.13 5.56 18.17
C ARG A 257 2.36 4.69 17.96
N SER A 258 3.37 4.80 18.81
CA SER A 258 4.55 3.96 18.68
C SER A 258 4.18 2.54 19.07
N VAL A 259 4.39 1.56 18.19
CA VAL A 259 4.00 0.17 18.46
C VAL A 259 4.76 -0.39 19.66
N VAL A 260 6.00 0.06 19.87
CA VAL A 260 6.84 -0.37 21.00
C VAL A 260 6.37 0.16 22.34
N ASP A 261 5.45 1.12 22.37
CA ASP A 261 4.84 1.66 23.59
C ASP A 261 3.51 0.95 23.91
N GLU A 262 2.93 0.20 22.96
CA GLU A 262 1.65 -0.48 23.15
C GLU A 262 1.76 -1.63 24.16
N PRO A 263 0.80 -1.78 25.09
CA PRO A 263 0.91 -2.75 26.18
C PRO A 263 0.98 -4.21 25.71
N TRP A 264 0.39 -4.52 24.55
CA TRP A 264 0.43 -5.84 23.91
C TRP A 264 1.70 -6.10 23.10
N TRP A 265 2.58 -5.10 22.91
CA TRP A 265 3.86 -5.27 22.22
C TRP A 265 4.68 -6.38 22.88
N GLY A 266 5.12 -7.33 22.06
CA GLY A 266 5.76 -8.57 22.51
C GLY A 266 4.90 -9.80 22.26
N TYR A 267 3.59 -9.65 22.04
CA TYR A 267 2.71 -10.79 21.73
C TYR A 267 3.11 -11.45 20.42
N ARG A 268 3.36 -12.75 20.45
CA ARG A 268 3.82 -13.54 19.29
C ARG A 268 2.80 -14.55 18.78
N GLY A 269 1.63 -14.60 19.42
CA GLY A 269 0.50 -15.38 18.94
C GLY A 269 -0.19 -14.74 17.73
N ARG A 270 -1.36 -15.26 17.42
CA ARG A 270 -2.18 -14.85 16.28
C ARG A 270 -3.32 -13.93 16.70
N TRP A 271 -3.63 -12.96 15.87
CA TRP A 271 -4.69 -11.99 16.08
C TRP A 271 -5.92 -12.49 15.34
N GLY A 272 -6.76 -13.29 16.00
CA GLY A 272 -7.99 -13.84 15.42
C GLY A 272 -8.06 -15.36 15.48
N TYR A 273 -9.30 -15.86 15.43
CA TYR A 273 -9.62 -17.28 15.39
C TYR A 273 -8.84 -18.06 14.32
N GLN A 274 -8.61 -19.35 14.58
CA GLN A 274 -7.85 -20.26 13.72
C GLN A 274 -8.79 -21.25 13.03
N ALA A 275 -9.20 -20.92 11.81
CA ALA A 275 -10.12 -21.72 11.01
C ALA A 275 -9.47 -23.02 10.46
N GLY A 276 -8.14 -23.06 10.36
CA GLY A 276 -7.39 -24.18 9.77
C GLY A 276 -7.52 -24.27 8.24
N ALA A 277 -8.05 -23.22 7.61
CA ALA A 277 -8.14 -23.10 6.15
C ALA A 277 -7.07 -22.11 5.64
N PRO A 278 -6.43 -22.38 4.49
CA PRO A 278 -5.39 -21.49 3.95
C PRO A 278 -5.88 -20.04 3.82
N GLY A 279 -5.20 -19.12 4.50
CA GLY A 279 -5.52 -17.70 4.46
C GLY A 279 -6.66 -17.23 5.35
N SER A 280 -7.43 -18.13 5.99
CA SER A 280 -8.55 -17.77 6.89
C SER A 280 -8.18 -17.80 8.38
N ASP A 281 -6.91 -18.02 8.68
CA ASP A 281 -6.40 -17.96 10.05
C ASP A 281 -6.01 -16.53 10.39
N GLY A 282 -6.36 -16.09 11.61
CA GLY A 282 -5.90 -14.81 12.13
C GLY A 282 -4.37 -14.66 11.98
N PRO A 283 -3.88 -13.54 11.43
CA PRO A 283 -2.48 -13.34 11.14
C PRO A 283 -1.69 -13.02 12.42
N HIS A 284 -0.37 -13.10 12.32
CA HIS A 284 0.48 -12.51 13.35
C HIS A 284 0.47 -10.98 13.20
N GLY A 285 0.38 -10.26 14.32
CA GLY A 285 0.55 -8.81 14.37
C GLY A 285 2.02 -8.38 14.45
N PRO A 286 2.26 -7.10 14.76
CA PRO A 286 3.61 -6.58 14.98
C PRO A 286 4.18 -7.06 16.32
N TYR A 287 5.45 -7.49 16.32
CA TYR A 287 6.18 -7.95 17.50
C TYR A 287 7.70 -7.77 17.34
N PRO A 288 8.49 -7.81 18.44
CA PRO A 288 9.95 -7.73 18.36
C PRO A 288 10.56 -8.81 17.48
N GLY A 289 11.24 -8.42 16.40
CA GLY A 289 11.85 -9.35 15.45
C GLY A 289 10.94 -9.79 14.30
N ARG A 290 9.72 -9.25 14.18
CA ARG A 290 8.90 -9.39 12.97
C ARG A 290 9.63 -8.73 11.80
N ASP A 291 9.79 -9.46 10.70
CA ASP A 291 10.47 -8.91 9.52
C ASP A 291 9.70 -7.71 8.95
N THR A 292 10.40 -6.59 8.90
CA THR A 292 9.99 -5.29 8.36
C THR A 292 11.11 -4.66 7.54
N SER A 293 12.14 -5.44 7.21
CA SER A 293 13.37 -4.98 6.58
C SER A 293 13.31 -4.98 5.06
N THR A 294 12.36 -5.71 4.46
CA THR A 294 12.08 -5.72 3.02
C THR A 294 11.41 -4.42 2.60
N LEU A 295 12.23 -3.40 2.39
CA LEU A 295 11.79 -2.05 2.02
C LEU A 295 11.93 -1.78 0.52
N GLY A 296 12.43 -2.75 -0.26
CA GLY A 296 12.81 -2.55 -1.65
C GLY A 296 11.99 -3.43 -2.58
N GLY A 297 11.08 -2.82 -3.33
CA GLY A 297 10.28 -3.51 -4.34
C GLY A 297 10.51 -2.98 -5.75
N GLU A 298 9.99 -3.70 -6.73
CA GLU A 298 9.75 -3.16 -8.06
C GLU A 298 8.75 -1.99 -7.99
N GLY A 299 8.68 -1.19 -9.04
CA GLY A 299 7.70 -0.10 -9.12
C GLY A 299 6.28 -0.63 -8.96
N CYS A 300 5.46 0.02 -8.13
CA CYS A 300 4.08 -0.40 -7.95
C CYS A 300 3.30 -0.38 -9.28
N ALA A 301 2.47 -1.41 -9.48
CA ALA A 301 1.57 -1.47 -10.62
C ALA A 301 0.60 -0.27 -10.60
N ARG A 302 0.42 0.37 -11.76
CA ARG A 302 -0.51 1.48 -11.98
C ARG A 302 -1.71 1.01 -12.78
N PRO A 303 -2.81 0.59 -12.13
CA PRO A 303 -3.98 0.10 -12.84
C PRO A 303 -4.64 1.21 -13.67
N ASP A 304 -4.50 2.47 -13.26
CA ASP A 304 -4.93 3.64 -14.02
C ASP A 304 -4.09 3.88 -15.29
N LYS A 305 -2.96 3.19 -15.47
CA LYS A 305 -2.13 3.19 -16.69
C LYS A 305 -2.04 1.83 -17.38
N ALA A 306 -2.81 0.85 -16.91
CA ALA A 306 -2.85 -0.47 -17.50
C ALA A 306 -3.93 -0.54 -18.59
N ALA A 307 -3.56 -1.12 -19.73
CA ALA A 307 -4.54 -1.61 -20.69
C ALA A 307 -5.27 -2.82 -20.08
N PRO A 308 -6.61 -2.82 -19.96
CA PRO A 308 -7.34 -4.00 -19.48
C PRO A 308 -7.02 -5.25 -20.32
N GLU A 309 -7.05 -6.44 -19.70
CA GLU A 309 -6.63 -7.71 -20.32
C GLU A 309 -7.32 -7.96 -21.67
N VAL A 310 -8.60 -7.58 -21.79
CA VAL A 310 -9.38 -7.70 -23.03
C VAL A 310 -8.74 -7.00 -24.23
N PHE A 311 -7.97 -5.93 -24.02
CA PHE A 311 -7.27 -5.20 -25.08
C PHE A 311 -5.85 -5.70 -25.33
N ARG A 312 -5.27 -6.50 -24.43
CA ARG A 312 -3.87 -6.94 -24.51
C ARG A 312 -3.64 -7.99 -25.59
N GLY A 313 -2.41 -8.04 -26.06
CA GLY A 313 -1.94 -8.95 -27.10
C GLY A 313 -1.84 -8.30 -28.47
N SER A 314 -1.69 -9.12 -29.50
CA SER A 314 -1.59 -8.67 -30.89
C SER A 314 -2.95 -8.69 -31.57
N TRP A 315 -3.15 -7.74 -32.47
CA TRP A 315 -4.39 -7.47 -33.20
C TRP A 315 -4.07 -7.06 -34.63
N ARG A 316 -4.92 -7.45 -35.58
CA ARG A 316 -4.82 -6.99 -36.98
C ARG A 316 -6.19 -6.72 -37.58
N SER A 317 -6.26 -5.78 -38.51
CA SER A 317 -7.48 -5.55 -39.31
C SER A 317 -7.55 -6.53 -40.48
N PRO A 318 -8.55 -7.44 -40.56
CA PRO A 318 -8.68 -8.38 -41.68
C PRO A 318 -9.13 -7.67 -42.97
N ALA A 319 -9.93 -6.60 -42.85
CA ALA A 319 -10.28 -5.70 -43.92
C ALA A 319 -9.40 -4.44 -43.89
N PRO A 320 -9.25 -3.72 -45.02
CA PRO A 320 -8.59 -2.42 -45.02
C PRO A 320 -9.29 -1.40 -44.11
N VAL A 321 -8.51 -0.47 -43.57
CA VAL A 321 -9.00 0.65 -42.76
C VAL A 321 -10.01 1.49 -43.55
N VAL A 322 -11.15 1.79 -42.93
CA VAL A 322 -12.20 2.64 -43.49
C VAL A 322 -11.90 4.08 -43.15
N GLN A 323 -11.64 4.91 -44.17
CA GLN A 323 -11.34 6.33 -44.06
C GLN A 323 -12.10 7.13 -45.13
N PRO A 324 -13.20 7.82 -44.78
CA PRO A 324 -14.09 8.44 -45.78
C PRO A 324 -13.45 9.50 -46.68
N THR A 325 -12.33 10.09 -46.25
CA THR A 325 -11.68 11.24 -46.91
C THR A 325 -10.47 10.85 -47.78
N SER A 326 -10.14 9.56 -47.88
CA SER A 326 -8.94 9.10 -48.59
C SER A 326 -9.17 7.76 -49.29
N GLU A 327 -8.68 7.64 -50.53
CA GLU A 327 -8.72 6.40 -51.32
C GLU A 327 -7.56 5.42 -51.00
N LYS A 328 -6.64 5.79 -50.11
CA LYS A 328 -5.52 4.90 -49.75
C LYS A 328 -6.03 3.65 -49.04
N THR A 329 -5.47 2.50 -49.40
CA THR A 329 -5.80 1.21 -48.78
C THR A 329 -4.63 0.73 -47.95
N TYR A 330 -4.84 0.50 -46.66
CA TYR A 330 -3.86 -0.09 -45.75
C TYR A 330 -4.56 -0.85 -44.62
N HIS A 331 -3.79 -1.70 -43.95
CA HIS A 331 -4.21 -2.45 -42.75
C HIS A 331 -3.48 -1.89 -41.53
N VAL A 332 -4.06 -2.12 -40.35
CA VAL A 332 -3.41 -1.86 -39.07
C VAL A 332 -3.04 -3.18 -38.41
N GLU A 333 -1.83 -3.24 -37.90
CA GLU A 333 -1.36 -4.24 -36.97
C GLU A 333 -1.02 -3.51 -35.67
N MET A 334 -1.42 -4.07 -34.54
CA MET A 334 -1.25 -3.44 -33.24
C MET A 334 -0.88 -4.48 -32.21
N THR A 335 0.03 -4.13 -31.33
CA THR A 335 0.33 -4.92 -30.14
C THR A 335 0.13 -4.02 -28.93
N ILE A 336 -0.73 -4.46 -28.01
CA ILE A 336 -0.91 -3.84 -26.70
C ILE A 336 -0.22 -4.72 -25.67
N THR A 337 0.72 -4.15 -24.93
CA THR A 337 1.52 -4.83 -23.92
C THR A 337 1.15 -4.34 -22.52
N GLU A 338 1.76 -4.96 -21.50
CA GLU A 338 1.87 -4.30 -20.20
C GLU A 338 2.58 -2.95 -20.34
N PRO A 339 2.18 -1.94 -19.55
CA PRO A 339 2.82 -0.64 -19.56
C PRO A 339 4.29 -0.75 -19.11
N ASP A 340 5.19 -0.17 -19.91
CA ASP A 340 6.54 0.22 -19.49
C ASP A 340 6.58 1.75 -19.39
N GLY A 341 6.44 2.24 -18.16
CA GLY A 341 6.15 3.66 -17.90
C GLY A 341 4.80 4.06 -18.49
N ASP A 342 4.81 4.96 -19.48
CA ASP A 342 3.61 5.37 -20.20
C ASP A 342 3.40 4.63 -21.53
N VAL A 343 4.36 3.82 -21.98
CA VAL A 343 4.27 3.11 -23.27
C VAL A 343 3.51 1.81 -23.09
N VAL A 344 2.46 1.60 -23.86
CA VAL A 344 1.54 0.43 -23.76
C VAL A 344 1.46 -0.39 -25.04
N GLY A 345 2.33 -0.12 -26.00
CA GLY A 345 2.36 -0.92 -27.22
C GLY A 345 2.93 -0.21 -28.44
N GLU A 346 2.69 -0.83 -29.59
CA GLU A 346 3.07 -0.31 -30.88
C GLU A 346 1.99 -0.58 -31.94
N THR A 347 2.02 0.23 -33.00
CA THR A 347 1.24 0.06 -34.21
C THR A 347 2.16 -0.06 -35.41
N ARG A 348 1.71 -0.83 -36.40
CA ARG A 348 2.33 -0.92 -37.72
C ARG A 348 1.25 -0.75 -38.77
N TYR A 349 1.61 -0.05 -39.84
CA TYR A 349 0.79 0.14 -41.01
C TYR A 349 1.54 -0.40 -42.23
N PRO A 350 1.53 -1.72 -42.48
CA PRO A 350 2.40 -2.35 -43.47
C PRO A 350 2.31 -1.75 -44.87
N GLY A 351 1.10 -1.40 -45.33
CA GLY A 351 0.88 -0.77 -46.64
C GLY A 351 1.42 0.66 -46.76
N LEU A 352 1.72 1.33 -45.63
CA LEU A 352 2.28 2.68 -45.57
C LEU A 352 3.77 2.68 -45.18
N GLY A 353 4.26 1.57 -44.60
CA GLY A 353 5.60 1.46 -44.04
C GLY A 353 5.80 2.28 -42.77
N CYS A 354 4.74 2.53 -41.99
CA CYS A 354 4.81 3.35 -40.78
C CYS A 354 4.70 2.53 -39.51
N ARG A 355 5.39 2.98 -38.46
CA ARG A 355 5.34 2.40 -37.12
C ARG A 355 5.16 3.48 -36.06
N GLY A 356 4.20 3.26 -35.16
CA GLY A 356 3.89 4.13 -34.04
C GLY A 356 4.19 3.49 -32.70
N VAL A 357 4.52 4.33 -31.72
CA VAL A 357 4.56 3.98 -30.31
C VAL A 357 3.25 4.43 -29.67
N LEU A 358 2.63 3.54 -28.90
CA LEU A 358 1.39 3.81 -28.18
C LEU A 358 1.70 4.19 -26.75
N ARG A 359 1.15 5.31 -26.30
CA ARG A 359 1.18 5.75 -24.90
C ARG A 359 -0.20 5.74 -24.30
N PHE A 360 -0.30 5.25 -23.08
CA PHE A 360 -1.54 5.20 -22.33
C PHE A 360 -2.15 6.60 -22.18
N SER A 361 -3.46 6.72 -22.34
CA SER A 361 -4.19 7.95 -22.02
C SER A 361 -5.22 7.73 -20.92
N ARG A 362 -6.16 6.80 -21.11
CA ARG A 362 -7.16 6.39 -20.10
C ARG A 362 -7.76 5.04 -20.46
N SER A 363 -8.31 4.35 -19.46
CA SER A 363 -9.06 3.10 -19.67
C SER A 363 -10.23 2.95 -18.70
N ASP A 364 -11.18 2.13 -19.11
CA ASP A 364 -12.22 1.51 -18.30
C ASP A 364 -12.46 0.08 -18.83
N PRO A 365 -13.29 -0.76 -18.19
CA PRO A 365 -13.49 -2.15 -18.64
C PRO A 365 -14.00 -2.33 -20.08
N SER A 366 -14.52 -1.27 -20.71
CA SER A 366 -15.12 -1.26 -22.06
C SER A 366 -14.42 -0.33 -23.04
N THR A 367 -13.42 0.44 -22.58
CA THR A 367 -12.72 1.43 -23.42
C THR A 367 -11.23 1.46 -23.07
N LEU A 368 -10.38 1.44 -24.09
CA LEU A 368 -8.98 1.85 -23.95
C LEU A 368 -8.70 3.01 -24.90
N VAL A 369 -8.16 4.10 -24.37
CA VAL A 369 -7.70 5.25 -25.16
C VAL A 369 -6.19 5.37 -25.02
N VAL A 370 -5.52 5.41 -26.16
CA VAL A 370 -4.08 5.61 -26.27
C VAL A 370 -3.79 6.78 -27.19
N THR A 371 -2.62 7.38 -27.00
CA THR A 371 -2.02 8.31 -27.95
C THR A 371 -0.99 7.57 -28.78
N GLU A 372 -0.94 7.86 -30.07
CA GLU A 372 0.04 7.32 -30.98
C GLU A 372 1.00 8.42 -31.40
N HIS A 373 2.29 8.09 -31.40
CA HIS A 373 3.33 8.90 -32.04
C HIS A 373 4.11 8.05 -33.05
N ILE A 374 4.12 8.44 -34.32
CA ILE A 374 4.85 7.73 -35.38
C ILE A 374 6.36 7.96 -35.22
N VAL A 375 7.09 6.87 -35.00
CA VAL A 375 8.56 6.87 -34.80
C VAL A 375 9.33 6.41 -36.04
N GLU A 376 8.66 5.76 -36.99
CA GLU A 376 9.26 5.30 -38.25
C GLU A 376 8.30 5.55 -39.41
N GLN A 377 8.82 6.08 -40.53
CA GLN A 377 8.04 6.36 -41.73
C GLN A 377 8.70 5.71 -42.95
N GLY A 378 7.87 5.12 -43.81
CA GLY A 378 8.27 4.55 -45.09
C GLY A 378 8.27 5.61 -46.19
N THR A 379 7.94 5.19 -47.40
CA THR A 379 7.84 6.07 -48.58
C THR A 379 6.62 7.00 -48.53
N THR A 380 5.63 6.68 -47.70
CA THR A 380 4.42 7.48 -47.52
C THR A 380 4.51 8.34 -46.27
N ARG A 381 4.19 9.63 -46.38
CA ARG A 381 4.08 10.53 -45.22
C ARG A 381 2.86 10.13 -44.38
N CYS A 382 3.11 9.72 -43.13
CA CYS A 382 2.07 9.33 -42.17
C CYS A 382 1.66 10.50 -41.27
N VAL A 383 0.47 10.39 -40.68
CA VAL A 383 0.00 11.29 -39.61
C VAL A 383 0.87 11.02 -38.39
N VAL A 384 1.53 12.05 -37.86
CA VAL A 384 2.58 11.87 -36.85
C VAL A 384 1.99 11.62 -35.46
N ASP A 385 0.90 12.31 -35.12
CA ASP A 385 0.27 12.25 -33.81
C ASP A 385 -1.23 11.98 -33.96
N GLY A 386 -1.74 11.07 -33.14
CA GLY A 386 -3.16 10.74 -33.11
C GLY A 386 -3.60 10.14 -31.78
N SER A 387 -4.91 9.97 -31.63
CA SER A 387 -5.52 9.21 -30.54
C SER A 387 -6.27 8.03 -31.12
N ILE A 388 -6.10 6.87 -30.49
CA ILE A 388 -6.79 5.64 -30.81
C ILE A 388 -7.72 5.32 -29.64
N THR A 389 -8.98 5.05 -29.96
CA THR A 389 -9.95 4.46 -29.04
C THR A 389 -10.22 3.02 -29.45
N LEU A 390 -10.11 2.10 -28.49
CA LEU A 390 -10.41 0.69 -28.64
C LEU A 390 -11.64 0.34 -27.81
N ARG A 391 -12.54 -0.46 -28.39
CA ARG A 391 -13.74 -1.00 -27.72
C ARG A 391 -13.88 -2.49 -28.02
N PRO A 392 -14.26 -3.34 -27.05
CA PRO A 392 -14.56 -4.73 -27.35
C PRO A 392 -15.71 -4.86 -28.35
N ASP A 393 -15.56 -5.75 -29.33
CA ASP A 393 -16.62 -6.12 -30.29
C ASP A 393 -16.57 -7.63 -30.55
N GLY A 394 -17.42 -8.39 -29.85
CA GLY A 394 -17.35 -9.85 -29.82
C GLY A 394 -15.99 -10.34 -29.29
N ASP A 395 -15.31 -11.19 -30.06
CA ASP A 395 -13.94 -11.67 -29.77
C ASP A 395 -12.85 -10.71 -30.31
N GLY A 396 -13.26 -9.59 -30.92
CA GLY A 396 -12.43 -8.59 -31.56
C GLY A 396 -12.41 -7.24 -30.85
N LEU A 397 -11.77 -6.26 -31.48
CA LEU A 397 -11.80 -4.86 -31.05
C LEU A 397 -12.29 -3.96 -32.19
N ARG A 398 -13.13 -2.99 -31.86
CA ARG A 398 -13.35 -1.82 -32.70
C ARG A 398 -12.22 -0.82 -32.48
N TRP A 399 -11.53 -0.44 -33.55
CA TRP A 399 -10.46 0.56 -33.60
C TRP A 399 -10.97 1.85 -34.23
N GLU A 400 -10.80 2.96 -33.52
CA GLU A 400 -11.21 4.30 -33.96
C GLU A 400 -10.06 5.28 -33.81
N TYR A 401 -9.69 5.97 -34.88
CA TYR A 401 -8.55 6.89 -34.91
C TYR A 401 -9.00 8.32 -35.13
N SER A 402 -8.39 9.24 -34.37
CA SER A 402 -8.55 10.69 -34.48
C SER A 402 -7.18 11.34 -34.62
N GLU A 403 -7.01 12.27 -35.57
CA GLU A 403 -5.74 13.02 -35.73
C GLU A 403 -5.53 13.99 -34.56
N GLY A 404 -4.26 14.32 -34.27
CA GLY A 404 -3.86 15.14 -33.11
C GLY A 404 -4.72 16.40 -32.90
N GLY A 405 -5.48 16.42 -31.80
CA GLY A 405 -6.34 17.54 -31.39
C GLY A 405 -7.75 17.56 -32.00
N ALA A 406 -8.08 16.64 -32.90
CA ALA A 406 -9.42 16.51 -33.46
C ALA A 406 -10.36 15.75 -32.50
N SER A 407 -11.59 16.24 -32.35
CA SER A 407 -12.63 15.58 -31.55
C SER A 407 -13.46 14.57 -32.35
N HIS A 408 -13.12 14.30 -33.61
CA HIS A 408 -13.88 13.41 -34.48
C HIS A 408 -13.01 12.29 -35.04
N VAL A 409 -13.61 11.11 -35.17
CA VAL A 409 -12.99 9.92 -35.74
C VAL A 409 -12.82 10.11 -37.25
N VAL A 410 -11.60 9.92 -37.75
CA VAL A 410 -11.27 10.04 -39.18
C VAL A 410 -11.08 8.68 -39.86
N ALA A 411 -10.77 7.64 -39.09
CA ALA A 411 -10.57 6.30 -39.60
C ALA A 411 -11.04 5.23 -38.61
N THR A 412 -11.53 4.10 -39.13
CA THR A 412 -12.01 2.98 -38.31
C THR A 412 -11.60 1.62 -38.89
N ALA A 413 -11.49 0.62 -38.03
CA ALA A 413 -11.27 -0.77 -38.42
C ALA A 413 -11.82 -1.72 -37.35
N ASP A 414 -12.17 -2.94 -37.75
CA ASP A 414 -12.41 -4.04 -36.82
C ASP A 414 -11.14 -4.87 -36.76
N LEU A 415 -10.72 -5.22 -35.54
CA LEU A 415 -9.49 -5.94 -35.27
C LEU A 415 -9.80 -7.33 -34.74
N VAL A 416 -9.03 -8.30 -35.20
CA VAL A 416 -9.07 -9.69 -34.73
C VAL A 416 -7.70 -10.10 -34.24
N ARG A 417 -7.65 -11.13 -33.39
CA ARG A 417 -6.36 -11.74 -33.02
C ARG A 417 -5.71 -12.39 -34.26
N PRO A 418 -4.37 -12.34 -34.38
CA PRO A 418 -3.65 -12.93 -35.50
C PRO A 418 -3.85 -14.43 -35.68
#